data_AF-A0A1F2YCT3-F1
#
_entry.id   AF-A0A1F2YCT3-F1
#
_cell.length_a   1.000
_cell.length_b   1.000
_cell.length_c   1.000
_cell.angle_alpha   90.00
_cell.angle_beta   90.00
_cell.angle_gamma   90.00
#
_symmetry.space_group_name_H-M   'P 1'
#
loop_
_entity.id
_entity.type
_entity.pdbx_description
1 polymer ?
#
loop_
_entity_poly.entity_id
_entity_poly.type
_entity_poly.pdbx_seq_one_letter_code
_entity_poly.pdbx_strand_id
1 'polypeptide(L)'
;MKKNWFLAIASVLLIGVSAPSTASAQITHTIANTSQPSVIRVAIRSLNPSGEGDPRGRIIWVQSVPFDQYCKDVLPNEWVPAWNFASLQAGAMAVKMFAWYHHLHPITIDGFTFDVDNTVNFQAFRYLSGQPETNAAFASIRKYAYVKPGGEIIELNYRAGYQDDPNWQYRNAQKMAQWGSQYWAQKGRSYVQILQFYYIDRTLTQIRS
;
A
#
# COMPACT_ATOMS: atom_id res chain seq x y z
N MET A 1 -23.41 26.90 71.63
CA MET A 1 -22.84 25.53 71.73
C MET A 1 -23.52 24.65 70.69
N LYS A 2 -22.88 24.37 69.55
CA LYS A 2 -23.44 23.55 68.45
C LYS A 2 -22.77 22.17 68.45
N LYS A 3 -23.57 21.10 68.40
CA LYS A 3 -23.17 19.68 68.40
C LYS A 3 -22.62 19.28 67.02
N ASN A 4 -21.48 18.57 66.99
CA ASN A 4 -20.98 17.88 65.80
C ASN A 4 -21.55 16.46 65.74
N TRP A 5 -22.03 16.04 64.58
CA TRP A 5 -22.36 14.66 64.25
C TRP A 5 -21.40 14.16 63.17
N PHE A 6 -20.72 13.04 63.43
CA PHE A 6 -19.93 12.30 62.45
C PHE A 6 -20.85 11.27 61.75
N LEU A 7 -20.87 11.26 60.43
CA LEU A 7 -21.46 10.20 59.61
C LEU A 7 -20.33 9.29 59.10
N ALA A 8 -20.36 8.01 59.49
CA ALA A 8 -19.51 6.97 58.93
C ALA A 8 -20.18 6.40 57.66
N ILE A 9 -19.42 6.32 56.56
CA ILE A 9 -19.87 5.71 55.30
C ILE A 9 -19.28 4.30 55.22
N ALA A 10 -20.14 3.28 55.21
CA ALA A 10 -19.76 1.90 54.92
C ALA A 10 -19.67 1.70 53.40
N SER A 11 -18.53 1.22 52.92
CA SER A 11 -18.31 0.90 51.50
C SER A 11 -18.60 -0.58 51.25
N VAL A 12 -19.53 -0.87 50.35
CA VAL A 12 -19.81 -2.23 49.85
C VAL A 12 -18.93 -2.50 48.64
N LEU A 13 -18.05 -3.50 48.72
CA LEU A 13 -17.30 -4.00 47.56
C LEU A 13 -18.20 -4.94 46.74
N LEU A 14 -18.50 -4.56 45.50
CA LEU A 14 -19.05 -5.46 44.48
C LEU A 14 -17.89 -6.11 43.72
N ILE A 15 -17.75 -7.43 43.87
CA ILE A 15 -16.82 -8.24 43.05
C ILE A 15 -17.53 -8.53 41.73
N GLY A 16 -17.14 -7.81 40.67
CA GLY A 16 -17.59 -8.07 39.30
C GLY A 16 -16.85 -9.26 38.71
N VAL A 17 -17.58 -10.32 38.32
CA VAL A 17 -17.04 -11.42 37.51
C VAL A 17 -17.05 -10.97 36.05
N SER A 18 -15.88 -10.76 35.46
CA SER A 18 -15.74 -10.46 34.02
C SER A 18 -15.86 -11.76 33.22
N ALA A 19 -16.85 -11.82 32.32
CA ALA A 19 -16.91 -12.86 31.30
C ALA A 19 -15.77 -12.66 30.27
N PRO A 20 -15.14 -13.73 29.77
CA PRO A 20 -14.11 -13.60 28.75
C PRO A 20 -14.73 -13.09 27.44
N SER A 21 -14.18 -11.99 26.91
CA SER A 21 -14.50 -11.51 25.58
C SER A 21 -13.97 -12.48 24.53
N THR A 22 -14.84 -12.94 23.63
CA THR A 22 -14.43 -13.68 22.44
C THR A 22 -13.76 -12.70 21.47
N ALA A 23 -12.43 -12.72 21.41
CA ALA A 23 -11.71 -12.01 20.36
C ALA A 23 -12.08 -12.62 19.00
N SER A 24 -12.72 -11.83 18.13
CA SER A 24 -12.91 -12.22 16.73
C SER A 24 -11.53 -12.29 16.06
N ALA A 25 -11.14 -13.48 15.59
CA ALA A 25 -9.93 -13.62 14.81
C ALA A 25 -10.10 -12.86 13.48
N GLN A 26 -9.30 -11.81 13.26
CA GLN A 26 -9.30 -11.14 11.97
C GLN A 26 -8.80 -12.12 10.89
N ILE A 27 -9.52 -12.18 9.77
CA ILE A 27 -9.16 -13.03 8.65
C ILE A 27 -7.87 -12.48 8.03
N THR A 28 -6.79 -13.25 8.07
CA THR A 28 -5.56 -12.94 7.34
C THR A 28 -5.77 -13.20 5.84
N HIS A 29 -5.68 -12.14 5.03
CA HIS A 29 -5.71 -12.26 3.58
C HIS A 29 -4.38 -12.78 3.04
N THR A 30 -4.44 -13.85 2.24
CA THR A 30 -3.27 -14.49 1.62
C THR A 30 -3.51 -14.68 0.14
N ILE A 31 -2.45 -14.87 -0.63
CA ILE A 31 -2.55 -15.21 -2.06
C ILE A 31 -3.17 -16.59 -2.32
N ALA A 32 -3.40 -17.41 -1.28
CA ALA A 32 -4.05 -18.71 -1.39
C ALA A 32 -5.57 -18.64 -1.19
N ASN A 33 -6.06 -17.64 -0.44
CA ASN A 33 -7.49 -17.47 -0.13
C ASN A 33 -8.11 -16.20 -0.76
N THR A 34 -7.29 -15.35 -1.37
CA THR A 34 -7.67 -14.08 -1.96
C THR A 34 -7.11 -14.04 -3.37
N SER A 35 -7.97 -13.89 -4.37
CA SER A 35 -7.56 -13.69 -5.76
C SER A 35 -7.05 -12.27 -5.98
N GLN A 36 -6.25 -12.08 -7.03
CA GLN A 36 -5.91 -10.74 -7.49
C GLN A 36 -7.21 -10.01 -7.87
N PRO A 37 -7.37 -8.71 -7.52
CA PRO A 37 -8.56 -7.96 -7.88
C PRO A 37 -8.73 -7.92 -9.40
N SER A 38 -9.96 -8.08 -9.88
CA SER A 38 -10.27 -7.84 -11.30
C SER A 38 -10.33 -6.34 -11.62
N VAL A 39 -10.74 -5.54 -10.64
CA VAL A 39 -10.84 -4.09 -10.69
C VAL A 39 -10.30 -3.46 -9.41
N ILE A 40 -9.87 -2.20 -9.52
CA ILE A 40 -9.59 -1.31 -8.40
C ILE A 40 -10.53 -0.10 -8.49
N ARG A 41 -11.05 0.34 -7.36
CA ARG A 41 -11.89 1.54 -7.26
C ARG A 41 -11.03 2.73 -6.91
N VAL A 42 -10.88 3.65 -7.87
CA VAL A 42 -10.08 4.86 -7.72
C VAL A 42 -10.98 6.06 -7.45
N ALA A 43 -10.89 6.68 -6.28
CA ALA A 43 -11.48 7.98 -6.04
C ALA A 43 -10.76 9.04 -6.89
N ILE A 44 -11.51 9.75 -7.73
CA ILE A 44 -10.99 10.85 -8.53
C ILE A 44 -11.26 12.16 -7.79
N ARG A 45 -10.19 12.74 -7.25
CA ARG A 45 -10.21 14.04 -6.57
C ARG A 45 -10.08 15.19 -7.58
N SER A 46 -10.58 16.36 -7.19
CA SER A 46 -10.37 17.60 -7.94
C SER A 46 -8.88 17.86 -8.20
N LEU A 47 -8.56 18.46 -9.34
CA LEU A 47 -7.19 18.78 -9.71
C LEU A 47 -6.70 20.06 -9.00
N ASN A 48 -5.41 20.10 -8.70
CA ASN A 48 -4.69 21.30 -8.29
C ASN A 48 -4.40 22.19 -9.54
N PRO A 49 -3.85 23.41 -9.36
CA PRO A 49 -3.54 24.29 -10.49
C PRO A 49 -2.52 23.74 -11.50
N SER A 50 -1.70 22.75 -11.12
CA SER A 50 -0.78 22.08 -12.04
C SER A 50 -1.41 20.91 -12.80
N GLY A 51 -2.72 20.66 -12.61
CA GLY A 51 -3.46 19.61 -13.30
C GLY A 51 -3.28 18.21 -12.69
N GLU A 52 -2.68 18.10 -11.50
CA GLU A 52 -2.53 16.85 -10.77
C GLU A 52 -3.64 16.70 -9.74
N GLY A 53 -3.97 15.47 -9.34
CA GLY A 53 -4.97 15.26 -8.28
C GLY A 53 -4.54 15.95 -6.99
N ASP A 54 -5.39 16.83 -6.45
CA ASP A 54 -5.12 17.53 -5.19
C ASP A 54 -5.35 16.57 -4.01
N PRO A 55 -4.32 16.27 -3.18
CA PRO A 55 -4.48 15.43 -2.00
C PRO A 55 -5.51 15.96 -0.98
N ARG A 56 -5.81 17.26 -1.03
CA ARG A 56 -6.84 17.93 -0.22
C ARG A 56 -8.13 18.21 -1.01
N GLY A 57 -8.14 17.83 -2.28
CA GLY A 57 -9.28 18.00 -3.17
C GLY A 57 -10.45 17.13 -2.76
N ARG A 58 -11.66 17.64 -3.00
CA ARG A 58 -12.89 16.87 -2.82
C ARG A 58 -12.92 15.68 -3.79
N ILE A 59 -13.48 14.56 -3.36
CA ILE A 59 -13.78 13.44 -4.25
C ILE A 59 -14.93 13.87 -5.18
N ILE A 60 -14.76 13.69 -6.49
CA ILE A 60 -15.77 14.05 -7.50
C ILE A 60 -16.56 12.80 -7.91
N TRP A 61 -15.88 11.68 -8.14
CA TRP A 61 -16.50 10.37 -8.39
C TRP A 61 -15.52 9.23 -8.04
N VAL A 62 -16.00 7.99 -8.09
CA VAL A 62 -15.18 6.77 -7.98
C VAL A 62 -15.18 6.05 -9.31
N GLN A 63 -14.00 5.81 -9.87
CA GLN A 63 -13.79 5.13 -11.14
C GLN A 63 -13.40 3.67 -10.90
N SER A 64 -14.08 2.72 -11.53
CA SER A 64 -13.66 1.32 -11.57
C SER A 64 -12.67 1.11 -12.71
N VAL A 65 -11.45 0.67 -12.40
CA VAL A 65 -10.36 0.48 -13.38
C VAL A 65 -9.92 -0.98 -13.35
N PRO A 66 -9.73 -1.66 -14.49
CA PRO A 66 -9.13 -3.00 -14.51
C PRO A 66 -7.78 -2.99 -13.78
N PHE A 67 -7.55 -3.94 -12.88
CA PHE A 67 -6.42 -3.89 -11.95
C PHE A 67 -5.05 -3.82 -12.66
N ASP A 68 -4.88 -4.59 -13.73
CA ASP A 68 -3.67 -4.55 -14.57
C ASP A 68 -3.50 -3.19 -15.27
N GLN A 69 -4.58 -2.55 -15.69
CA GLN A 69 -4.55 -1.22 -16.30
C GLN A 69 -4.16 -0.16 -15.27
N TYR A 70 -4.71 -0.23 -14.06
CA TYR A 70 -4.32 0.66 -12.97
C TYR A 70 -2.81 0.58 -12.68
N CYS A 71 -2.26 -0.64 -12.57
CA CYS A 71 -0.83 -0.80 -12.28
C CYS A 71 0.04 -0.22 -13.41
N LYS A 72 -0.37 -0.41 -14.67
CA LYS A 72 0.30 0.16 -15.85
C LYS A 72 0.23 1.68 -15.90
N ASP A 73 -0.89 2.25 -15.46
CA ASP A 73 -1.12 3.69 -15.44
C ASP A 73 -0.43 4.39 -14.26
N VAL A 74 -0.30 3.74 -13.11
CA VAL A 74 0.43 4.29 -11.96
C VAL A 74 1.94 4.28 -12.19
N LEU A 75 2.50 3.17 -12.66
CA LEU A 75 3.95 2.99 -12.71
C LEU A 75 4.74 4.13 -13.40
N PRO A 76 4.36 4.67 -14.57
CA PRO A 76 5.10 5.75 -15.22
C PRO A 76 4.98 7.11 -14.50
N ASN A 77 4.05 7.26 -13.55
CA ASN A 77 3.91 8.46 -12.73
C ASN A 77 4.65 8.35 -11.39
N GLU A 78 5.14 7.16 -11.04
CA GLU A 78 5.87 6.88 -9.80
C GLU A 78 7.33 6.50 -10.04
N TRP A 79 7.62 5.86 -11.16
CA TRP A 79 8.97 5.53 -11.63
C TRP A 79 9.20 6.20 -12.98
N VAL A 80 10.39 6.78 -13.15
CA VAL A 80 10.77 7.40 -14.43
C VAL A 80 10.91 6.30 -15.49
N PRO A 81 10.16 6.34 -16.61
CA PRO A 81 10.14 5.25 -17.59
C PRO A 81 11.51 4.89 -18.19
N ALA A 82 12.45 5.84 -18.22
CA ALA A 82 13.81 5.65 -18.74
C ALA A 82 14.78 5.00 -17.71
N TRP A 83 14.32 4.70 -16.49
CA TRP A 83 15.14 4.01 -15.50
C TRP A 83 15.43 2.56 -15.89
N ASN A 84 16.39 1.96 -15.19
CA ASN A 84 16.82 0.60 -15.45
C ASN A 84 15.62 -0.37 -15.29
N PHE A 85 15.52 -1.34 -16.20
CA PHE A 85 14.41 -2.29 -16.22
C PHE A 85 14.20 -3.03 -14.88
N ALA A 86 15.28 -3.37 -14.15
CA ALA A 86 15.17 -3.99 -12.83
C ALA A 86 14.55 -3.06 -11.77
N SER A 87 14.79 -1.75 -11.88
CA SER A 87 14.12 -0.74 -11.04
C SER A 87 12.64 -0.65 -11.39
N LEU A 88 12.29 -0.61 -12.68
CA LEU A 88 10.89 -0.62 -13.13
C LEU A 88 10.15 -1.87 -12.68
N GLN A 89 10.79 -3.05 -12.73
CA GLN A 89 10.20 -4.31 -12.24
C GLN A 89 9.96 -4.28 -10.72
N ALA A 90 10.89 -3.72 -9.93
CA ALA A 90 10.71 -3.56 -8.50
C ALA A 90 9.56 -2.58 -8.19
N GLY A 91 9.54 -1.43 -8.87
CA GLY A 91 8.46 -0.46 -8.81
C GLY A 91 7.10 -1.06 -9.17
N ALA A 92 7.03 -1.83 -10.25
CA ALA A 92 5.83 -2.53 -10.68
C ALA A 92 5.29 -3.48 -9.60
N MET A 93 6.18 -4.22 -8.91
CA MET A 93 5.79 -5.09 -7.80
C MET A 93 5.25 -4.30 -6.61
N ALA A 94 5.91 -3.20 -6.24
CA ALA A 94 5.45 -2.33 -5.16
C ALA A 94 4.08 -1.72 -5.47
N VAL A 95 3.91 -1.19 -6.68
CA VAL A 95 2.63 -0.64 -7.16
C VAL A 95 1.52 -1.67 -7.09
N LYS A 96 1.78 -2.87 -7.62
CA LYS A 96 0.82 -3.97 -7.62
C LYS A 96 0.40 -4.38 -6.21
N MET A 97 1.35 -4.61 -5.31
CA MET A 97 1.05 -5.09 -3.97
C MET A 97 0.41 -4.01 -3.09
N PHE A 98 0.78 -2.74 -3.28
CA PHE A 98 0.10 -1.60 -2.65
C PHE A 98 -1.39 -1.58 -3.03
N ALA A 99 -1.69 -1.59 -4.33
CA ALA A 99 -3.07 -1.58 -4.82
C ALA A 99 -3.89 -2.78 -4.35
N TRP A 100 -3.29 -3.99 -4.35
CA TRP A 100 -3.96 -5.19 -3.86
C TRP A 100 -4.27 -5.09 -2.37
N TYR A 101 -3.31 -4.65 -1.55
CA TYR A 101 -3.55 -4.44 -0.13
C TYR A 101 -4.70 -3.46 0.12
N HIS A 102 -4.72 -2.33 -0.57
CA HIS A 102 -5.77 -1.31 -0.41
C HIS A 102 -7.15 -1.76 -0.91
N HIS A 103 -7.21 -2.63 -1.93
CA HIS A 103 -8.47 -3.28 -2.34
C HIS A 103 -9.11 -4.10 -1.20
N LEU A 104 -8.28 -4.73 -0.37
CA LEU A 104 -8.72 -5.53 0.77
C LEU A 104 -9.04 -4.68 2.00
N HIS A 105 -8.65 -3.41 1.99
CA HIS A 105 -8.84 -2.45 3.08
C HIS A 105 -9.46 -1.16 2.56
N PRO A 106 -10.64 -1.23 1.91
CA PRO A 106 -11.25 -0.04 1.31
C PRO A 106 -11.63 0.97 2.38
N ILE A 107 -11.55 2.24 2.01
CA ILE A 107 -11.90 3.35 2.90
C ILE A 107 -13.16 4.05 2.41
N THR A 108 -13.88 4.69 3.34
CA THR A 108 -15.06 5.52 3.02
C THR A 108 -14.81 6.95 3.47
N ILE A 109 -14.87 7.90 2.53
CA ILE A 109 -14.74 9.34 2.79
C ILE A 109 -15.90 10.05 2.09
N ASP A 110 -16.60 10.94 2.80
CA ASP A 110 -17.70 11.74 2.25
C ASP A 110 -18.78 10.91 1.51
N GLY A 111 -19.03 9.68 1.99
CA GLY A 111 -20.00 8.75 1.40
C GLY A 111 -19.48 7.93 0.21
N PHE A 112 -18.23 8.15 -0.24
CA PHE A 112 -17.60 7.35 -1.29
C PHE A 112 -16.74 6.25 -0.68
N THR A 113 -17.03 5.00 -1.03
CA THR A 113 -16.16 3.85 -0.70
C THR A 113 -15.27 3.50 -1.89
N PHE A 114 -13.95 3.50 -1.68
CA PHE A 114 -12.95 3.26 -2.72
C PHE A 114 -11.72 2.56 -2.14
N ASP A 115 -10.86 2.07 -3.03
CA ASP A 115 -9.65 1.32 -2.65
C ASP A 115 -8.47 2.29 -2.53
N VAL A 116 -8.29 3.16 -3.53
CA VAL A 116 -7.21 4.16 -3.61
C VAL A 116 -7.74 5.47 -4.18
N ASP A 117 -7.01 6.57 -4.07
CA ASP A 117 -7.31 7.82 -4.82
C ASP A 117 -6.25 8.13 -5.88
N ASN A 118 -6.52 9.11 -6.74
CA ASN A 118 -5.63 9.48 -7.84
C ASN A 118 -4.43 10.37 -7.45
N THR A 119 -4.09 10.43 -6.17
CA THR A 119 -3.11 11.37 -5.63
C THR A 119 -1.99 10.67 -4.88
N VAL A 120 -0.98 11.44 -4.49
CA VAL A 120 0.15 10.96 -3.68
C VAL A 120 -0.24 10.52 -2.25
N ASN A 121 -1.51 10.68 -1.83
CA ASN A 121 -2.01 10.04 -0.61
C ASN A 121 -1.95 8.51 -0.72
N PHE A 122 -2.12 7.98 -1.94
CA PHE A 122 -2.00 6.56 -2.25
C PHE A 122 -0.89 6.35 -3.26
N GLN A 123 -1.20 6.58 -4.54
CA GLN A 123 -0.27 6.48 -5.66
C GLN A 123 -0.69 7.46 -6.75
N ALA A 124 0.27 8.05 -7.46
CA ALA A 124 0.00 8.96 -8.55
C ALA A 124 -0.66 8.22 -9.73
N PHE A 125 -1.99 8.24 -9.83
CA PHE A 125 -2.75 7.61 -10.92
C PHE A 125 -3.22 8.64 -11.95
N ARG A 126 -2.95 8.35 -13.22
CA ARG A 126 -3.48 9.08 -14.38
C ARG A 126 -4.04 8.07 -15.37
N TYR A 127 -5.32 8.15 -15.69
CA TYR A 127 -5.98 7.15 -16.52
C TYR A 127 -5.38 7.10 -17.94
N LEU A 128 -5.09 5.89 -18.43
CA LEU A 128 -4.48 5.62 -19.75
C LEU A 128 -3.10 6.28 -19.96
N SER A 129 -2.34 6.52 -18.89
CA SER A 129 -0.98 7.08 -18.98
C SER A 129 0.14 6.03 -19.10
N GLY A 130 -0.19 4.74 -19.22
CA GLY A 130 0.80 3.67 -19.36
C GLY A 130 1.83 3.94 -20.47
N GLN A 131 3.10 3.64 -20.18
CA GLN A 131 4.23 3.81 -21.11
C GLN A 131 4.81 2.43 -21.52
N PRO A 132 5.41 2.29 -22.73
CA PRO A 132 5.90 1.00 -23.21
C PRO A 132 6.86 0.28 -22.25
N GLU A 133 7.84 0.99 -21.70
CA GLU A 133 8.88 0.43 -20.82
C GLU A 133 8.29 -0.04 -19.48
N THR A 134 7.41 0.78 -18.88
CA THR A 134 6.74 0.44 -17.62
C THR A 134 5.72 -0.69 -17.82
N ASN A 135 5.03 -0.72 -18.96
CA ASN A 135 4.11 -1.79 -19.32
C ASN A 135 4.84 -3.12 -19.47
N ALA A 136 6.02 -3.12 -20.11
CA ALA A 136 6.85 -4.31 -20.25
C ALA A 136 7.35 -4.82 -18.88
N ALA A 137 7.77 -3.90 -17.99
CA ALA A 137 8.19 -4.25 -16.64
C ALA A 137 7.07 -4.91 -15.84
N PHE A 138 5.87 -4.29 -15.82
CA PHE A 138 4.69 -4.87 -15.16
C PHE A 138 4.31 -6.22 -15.76
N ALA A 139 4.27 -6.34 -17.08
CA ALA A 139 3.92 -7.59 -17.76
C ALA A 139 4.85 -8.76 -17.40
N SER A 140 6.13 -8.47 -17.13
CA SER A 140 7.13 -9.48 -16.74
C SER A 140 6.92 -10.01 -15.31
N ILE A 141 6.37 -9.19 -14.40
CA ILE A 141 6.18 -9.55 -12.99
C ILE A 141 4.74 -9.96 -12.65
N ARG A 142 3.78 -9.75 -13.57
CA ARG A 142 2.33 -9.86 -13.28
C ARG A 142 1.88 -11.16 -12.64
N LYS A 143 2.54 -12.29 -12.93
CA LYS A 143 2.22 -13.62 -12.38
C LYS A 143 2.76 -13.86 -10.96
N TYR A 144 3.53 -12.92 -10.42
CA TYR A 144 4.15 -13.04 -9.10
C TYR A 144 3.53 -12.05 -8.11
N ALA A 145 3.62 -12.38 -6.83
CA ALA A 145 3.35 -11.52 -5.69
C ALA A 145 4.59 -11.51 -4.77
N TYR A 146 4.79 -10.43 -4.03
CA TYR A 146 5.87 -10.32 -3.05
C TYR A 146 5.24 -10.15 -1.66
N VAL A 147 5.21 -11.25 -0.91
CA VAL A 147 4.32 -11.46 0.26
C VAL A 147 5.12 -11.94 1.46
N LYS A 148 4.53 -11.96 2.67
CA LYS A 148 5.19 -12.63 3.81
C LYS A 148 5.36 -14.13 3.53
N PRO A 149 6.25 -14.86 4.24
CA PRO A 149 6.51 -16.27 3.97
C PRO A 149 5.27 -17.17 4.01
N GLY A 150 4.27 -16.82 4.84
CA GLY A 150 2.98 -17.52 4.90
C GLY A 150 1.99 -17.20 3.77
N GLY A 151 2.38 -16.38 2.79
CA GLY A 151 1.52 -15.95 1.70
C GLY A 151 0.63 -14.74 2.01
N GLU A 152 0.74 -14.17 3.21
CA GLU A 152 -0.02 -12.97 3.62
C GLU A 152 0.27 -11.78 2.71
N ILE A 153 -0.81 -11.18 2.21
CA ILE A 153 -0.77 -9.96 1.41
C ILE A 153 -0.53 -8.79 2.35
N ILE A 154 0.54 -8.04 2.08
CA ILE A 154 0.94 -6.87 2.86
C ILE A 154 1.24 -5.72 1.92
N GLU A 155 0.98 -4.50 2.39
CA GLU A 155 1.32 -3.27 1.70
C GLU A 155 2.83 -3.16 1.45
N LEU A 156 3.22 -2.86 0.21
CA LEU A 156 4.60 -2.50 -0.15
C LEU A 156 4.71 -0.99 -0.34
N ASN A 157 5.00 -0.30 0.76
CA ASN A 157 5.18 1.15 0.77
C ASN A 157 6.44 1.59 0.03
N TYR A 158 6.43 2.81 -0.51
CA TYR A 158 7.59 3.44 -1.13
C TYR A 158 7.62 4.96 -0.94
N ARG A 159 8.79 5.55 -1.22
CA ARG A 159 9.07 7.00 -1.18
C ARG A 159 10.08 7.36 -2.27
N ALA A 160 10.12 8.62 -2.69
CA ALA A 160 11.09 9.11 -3.67
C ALA A 160 12.54 8.80 -3.27
N GLY A 161 12.93 9.26 -2.08
CA GLY A 161 14.32 9.24 -1.65
C GLY A 161 15.21 10.18 -2.46
N TYR A 162 16.51 10.07 -2.22
CA TYR A 162 17.54 10.89 -2.86
C TYR A 162 18.20 10.12 -4.01
N GLN A 163 18.48 10.84 -5.10
CA GLN A 163 19.18 10.33 -6.26
C GLN A 163 20.59 9.83 -5.89
N ASP A 164 21.06 8.81 -6.61
CA ASP A 164 22.40 8.21 -6.45
C ASP A 164 22.71 7.66 -5.04
N ASP A 165 21.68 7.44 -4.21
CA ASP A 165 21.79 6.89 -2.86
C ASP A 165 20.85 5.67 -2.69
N PRO A 166 21.29 4.58 -2.03
CA PRO A 166 20.42 3.45 -1.69
C PRO A 166 19.33 3.78 -0.66
N ASN A 167 19.38 4.94 -0.02
CA ASN A 167 18.45 5.45 0.99
C ASN A 167 18.19 4.45 2.13
N TRP A 168 19.26 4.06 2.83
CA TRP A 168 19.26 3.05 3.90
C TRP A 168 18.22 3.31 5.00
N GLN A 169 17.88 4.56 5.26
CA GLN A 169 16.84 4.94 6.23
C GLN A 169 15.47 4.31 5.92
N TYR A 170 15.13 4.12 4.64
CA TYR A 170 13.84 3.55 4.26
C TYR A 170 13.79 2.03 4.39
N ARG A 171 14.94 1.35 4.31
CA ARG A 171 15.04 -0.10 4.54
C ARG A 171 14.49 -0.49 5.91
N ASN A 172 14.87 0.23 6.97
CA ASN A 172 14.45 -0.11 8.33
C ASN A 172 12.93 0.13 8.53
N ALA A 173 12.36 1.09 7.80
CA ALA A 173 10.93 1.32 7.75
C ALA A 173 10.19 0.37 6.79
N GLN A 174 10.91 -0.55 6.14
CA GLN A 174 10.41 -1.47 5.13
C GLN A 174 9.68 -0.77 3.98
N LYS A 175 10.26 0.34 3.51
CA LYS A 175 9.78 1.13 2.37
C LYS A 175 10.85 1.13 1.29
N MET A 176 10.44 0.96 0.04
CA MET A 176 11.37 1.09 -1.09
C MET A 176 11.61 2.56 -1.44
N ALA A 177 12.87 2.92 -1.65
CA ALA A 177 13.20 4.20 -2.26
C ALA A 177 13.12 4.07 -3.78
N GLN A 178 12.38 4.95 -4.46
CA GLN A 178 12.31 4.99 -5.93
C GLN A 178 13.72 5.19 -6.51
N TRP A 179 14.41 6.26 -6.10
CA TRP A 179 15.78 6.53 -6.52
C TRP A 179 16.77 5.45 -6.07
N GLY A 180 16.58 4.88 -4.88
CA GLY A 180 17.44 3.80 -4.40
C GLY A 180 17.24 2.47 -5.15
N SER A 181 16.04 2.20 -5.67
CA SER A 181 15.81 1.08 -6.57
C SER A 181 16.58 1.26 -7.89
N GLN A 182 16.63 2.49 -8.42
CA GLN A 182 17.41 2.83 -9.60
C GLN A 182 18.91 2.72 -9.32
N TYR A 183 19.38 3.24 -8.19
CA TYR A 183 20.77 3.10 -7.74
C TYR A 183 21.21 1.63 -7.74
N TRP A 184 20.43 0.75 -7.10
CA TRP A 184 20.78 -0.66 -7.02
C TRP A 184 20.73 -1.37 -8.38
N ALA A 185 19.77 -1.02 -9.23
CA ALA A 185 19.66 -1.54 -10.57
C ALA A 185 20.88 -1.13 -11.45
N GLN A 186 21.36 0.10 -11.32
CA GLN A 186 22.60 0.57 -11.98
C GLN A 186 23.85 -0.16 -11.47
N LYS A 187 23.83 -0.70 -10.24
CA LYS A 187 24.88 -1.58 -9.70
C LYS A 187 24.68 -3.06 -10.08
N GLY A 188 23.77 -3.36 -11.00
CA GLY A 188 23.55 -4.70 -11.53
C GLY A 188 22.68 -5.60 -10.66
N ARG A 189 21.98 -5.07 -9.65
CA ARG A 189 21.03 -5.87 -8.86
C ARG A 189 19.77 -6.19 -9.66
N SER A 190 19.28 -7.41 -9.52
CA SER A 190 17.97 -7.81 -10.03
C SER A 190 16.85 -7.16 -9.22
N TYR A 191 15.64 -7.11 -9.79
CA TYR A 191 14.48 -6.57 -9.08
C TYR A 191 14.17 -7.34 -7.78
N VAL A 192 14.43 -8.65 -7.75
CA VAL A 192 14.25 -9.46 -6.53
C VAL A 192 15.25 -9.06 -5.44
N GLN A 193 16.51 -8.81 -5.80
CA GLN A 193 17.53 -8.34 -4.86
C GLN A 193 17.24 -6.92 -4.35
N ILE A 194 16.63 -6.08 -5.18
CA ILE A 194 16.15 -4.74 -4.79
C ILE A 194 14.99 -4.87 -3.79
N LEU A 195 13.99 -5.71 -4.10
CA LEU A 195 12.86 -5.97 -3.20
C LEU A 195 13.33 -6.52 -1.85
N GLN A 196 14.21 -7.53 -1.85
CA GLN A 196 14.81 -8.12 -0.64
C GLN A 196 15.57 -7.10 0.21
N PHE A 197 16.18 -6.09 -0.42
CA PHE A 197 16.88 -5.04 0.30
C PHE A 197 15.93 -4.17 1.12
N TYR A 198 14.81 -3.75 0.53
CA TYR A 198 13.86 -2.83 1.19
C TYR A 198 12.79 -3.53 2.01
N TYR A 199 12.37 -4.73 1.62
CA TYR A 199 11.26 -5.45 2.20
C TYR A 199 11.75 -6.79 2.74
N ILE A 200 12.33 -6.77 3.94
CA ILE A 200 12.87 -7.97 4.62
C ILE A 200 11.77 -8.95 5.01
N ASP A 201 12.03 -10.24 5.21
CA ASP A 201 10.98 -11.22 5.58
C ASP A 201 9.81 -11.29 4.59
N ARG A 202 10.10 -11.15 3.29
CA ARG A 202 9.15 -11.37 2.19
C ARG A 202 9.73 -12.36 1.20
N THR A 203 8.84 -13.00 0.44
CA THR A 203 9.17 -13.97 -0.59
C THR A 203 8.44 -13.64 -1.88
N LEU A 204 9.11 -13.90 -3.01
CA LEU A 204 8.51 -13.84 -4.33
C LEU A 204 7.79 -15.17 -4.60
N THR A 205 6.47 -15.12 -4.72
CA THR A 205 5.64 -16.30 -4.94
C THR A 205 4.84 -16.15 -6.23
N GLN A 206 4.78 -17.20 -7.04
CA GLN A 206 3.90 -17.23 -8.20
C GLN A 206 2.45 -17.39 -7.73
N ILE A 207 1.55 -16.54 -8.23
CA ILE A 207 0.12 -16.62 -7.95
C ILE A 207 -0.43 -17.85 -8.69
N ARG A 208 -1.15 -18.71 -7.98
CA ARG A 208 -1.83 -19.86 -8.60
C ARG A 208 -3.11 -19.35 -9.26
N SER A 209 -3.21 -19.55 -10.57
CA SER A 209 -4.42 -19.30 -11.37
C SER A 209 -5.45 -20.38 -11.14
#